data_AF-A0A0F7RUJ1-F1
#
_entry.id   AF-A0A0F7RUJ1-F1
#
_cell.length_a   1.000
_cell.length_b   1.000
_cell.length_c   1.000
_cell.angle_alpha   90.00
_cell.angle_beta   90.00
_cell.angle_gamma   90.00
#
_symmetry.space_group_name_H-M   'P 1'
#
loop_
_entity.id
_entity.type
_entity.pdbx_description
1 polymer ?
#
loop_
_entity_poly.entity_id
_entity_poly.type
_entity_poly.pdbx_seq_one_letter_code
_entity_poly.pdbx_strand_id
1 'polypeptide(L)'
;MLAVQRNTLYVYGGIFEAGNREYTLDDFYTLDLSKLERFTCLKECPIDALEWDESESEDDSDDSGSSSSSESESESEGEEGDEIPEGFEFDQDNSDDEEARRAKMSLAER
;
A
#
# COMPACT_ATOMS: atom_id res chain seq x y z
N MET A 1 8.56 -1.23 -8.01
CA MET A 1 10.02 -1.51 -7.91
C MET A 1 10.65 -0.52 -6.94
N LEU A 2 11.53 -1.00 -6.05
CA LEU A 2 12.18 -0.16 -5.02
C LEU A 2 13.70 -0.29 -5.14
N ALA A 3 14.40 0.83 -4.99
CA ALA A 3 15.86 0.85 -4.93
C ALA A 3 16.34 1.93 -3.96
N VAL A 4 17.46 1.70 -3.30
CA VAL A 4 18.08 2.68 -2.41
C VAL A 4 19.48 2.98 -2.91
N GLN A 5 19.80 4.27 -3.03
CA GLN A 5 21.16 4.74 -3.28
C GLN A 5 21.54 5.81 -2.27
N ARG A 6 22.60 5.54 -1.48
CA ARG A 6 23.01 6.38 -0.34
C ARG A 6 21.84 6.55 0.66
N ASN A 7 21.28 7.75 0.75
CA ASN A 7 20.16 8.11 1.61
C ASN A 7 18.91 8.46 0.79
N THR A 8 18.82 8.04 -0.46
CA THR A 8 17.64 8.29 -1.30
C THR A 8 16.97 6.96 -1.65
N LEU A 9 15.70 6.83 -1.27
CA LEU A 9 14.81 5.79 -1.73
C LEU A 9 14.19 6.21 -3.06
N TYR A 10 14.21 5.31 -4.03
CA TYR A 10 13.60 5.43 -5.34
C TYR A 10 12.43 4.44 -5.42
N VAL A 11 11.25 4.95 -5.77
CA VAL A 11 10.01 4.17 -5.87
C VAL A 11 9.46 4.33 -7.27
N TYR A 12 9.49 3.26 -8.06
CA TYR A 12 8.98 3.27 -9.42
C TYR A 12 7.81 2.30 -9.58
N GLY A 13 6.69 2.82 -10.07
CA GLY A 13 5.49 2.08 -10.39
C GLY A 13 4.91 1.31 -9.22
N GLY A 14 4.12 0.29 -9.56
CA GLY A 14 3.40 -0.54 -8.62
C GLY A 14 2.19 -1.17 -9.28
N ILE A 15 1.40 -1.88 -8.50
CA ILE A 15 0.12 -2.42 -8.93
C ILE A 15 -0.95 -1.82 -8.03
N PHE A 16 -2.00 -1.29 -8.64
CA PHE A 16 -3.19 -0.79 -7.94
C PHE A 16 -4.38 -1.66 -8.34
N GLU A 17 -5.09 -2.20 -7.36
CA GLU A 17 -6.25 -3.06 -7.60
C GLU A 17 -7.54 -2.32 -7.25
N ALA A 18 -8.49 -2.29 -8.19
CA ALA A 18 -9.83 -1.77 -7.94
C ALA A 18 -10.88 -2.79 -8.42
N GLY A 19 -11.37 -3.60 -7.50
CA GLY A 19 -12.35 -4.65 -7.79
C GLY A 19 -11.72 -5.79 -8.57
N ASN A 20 -12.16 -6.01 -9.81
CA ASN A 20 -11.62 -7.01 -10.74
C ASN A 20 -10.63 -6.42 -11.75
N ARG A 21 -10.15 -5.19 -11.52
CA ARG A 21 -9.22 -4.48 -12.39
C ARG A 21 -7.88 -4.28 -11.70
N GLU A 22 -6.82 -4.58 -12.41
CA GLU A 22 -5.44 -4.40 -11.99
C GLU A 22 -4.76 -3.33 -12.86
N TYR A 23 -4.24 -2.27 -12.23
CA TYR A 23 -3.56 -1.17 -12.93
C TYR A 23 -2.07 -1.25 -12.64
N THR A 24 -1.25 -1.35 -13.69
CA THR A 24 0.20 -1.20 -13.56
C THR A 24 0.56 0.29 -13.58
N LEU A 25 1.09 0.80 -12.48
CA LEU A 25 1.50 2.20 -12.35
C LEU A 25 2.87 2.43 -12.99
N ASP A 26 3.04 3.56 -13.65
CA ASP A 26 4.29 3.98 -14.32
C ASP A 26 4.90 5.26 -13.74
N ASP A 27 4.49 5.62 -12.52
CA ASP A 27 4.96 6.77 -11.76
C ASP A 27 6.36 6.54 -11.18
N PHE A 28 7.00 7.64 -10.78
CA PHE A 28 8.34 7.61 -10.21
C PHE A 28 8.47 8.65 -9.11
N TYR A 29 8.78 8.21 -7.90
CA TYR A 29 9.00 9.05 -6.73
C TYR A 29 10.36 8.80 -6.09
N THR A 30 10.79 9.79 -5.30
CA THR A 30 11.96 9.68 -4.44
C THR A 30 11.68 10.19 -3.03
N LEU A 31 12.37 9.63 -2.04
CA LEU A 31 12.32 10.07 -0.65
C LEU A 31 13.74 10.17 -0.08
N ASP A 32 14.04 11.30 0.55
CA ASP A 32 15.26 11.47 1.35
C ASP A 32 15.08 10.77 2.70
N LEU A 33 15.81 9.67 2.91
CA LEU A 33 15.78 8.85 4.11
C LEU A 33 16.44 9.51 5.32
N SER A 34 17.21 10.58 5.14
CA SER A 34 17.78 11.34 6.27
C SER A 34 16.76 12.27 6.91
N LYS A 35 15.78 12.76 6.13
CA LYS A 35 14.80 13.75 6.58
C LYS A 35 13.39 13.18 6.71
N LEU A 36 13.04 12.21 5.85
CA LEU A 36 11.71 11.56 5.79
C LEU A 36 10.54 12.54 5.72
N GLU A 37 10.75 13.74 5.17
CA GLU A 37 9.74 14.81 5.19
C GLU A 37 8.65 14.61 4.13
N ARG A 38 9.03 14.30 2.89
CA ARG A 38 8.09 14.19 1.76
C ARG A 38 8.66 13.38 0.61
N PHE A 39 7.75 12.76 -0.14
CA PHE A 39 8.05 12.21 -1.45
C PHE A 39 8.15 13.33 -2.48
N THR A 40 9.16 13.24 -3.35
CA THR A 40 9.32 14.10 -4.52
C THR A 40 8.94 13.30 -5.76
N CYS A 41 7.93 13.77 -6.49
CA CYS A 41 7.52 13.19 -7.76
C CYS A 41 8.54 13.53 -8.85
N LEU A 42 9.11 12.50 -9.47
CA LEU A 42 9.94 12.62 -10.67
C LEU A 42 9.11 12.42 -11.94
N LYS A 43 8.10 11.55 -11.89
CA LYS A 43 7.16 11.27 -12.98
C LYS A 43 5.80 10.91 -12.39
N GLU A 44 4.76 11.57 -12.86
CA GLU A 44 3.37 11.25 -12.50
C GLU A 44 2.84 10.12 -13.41
N CYS A 45 1.93 9.30 -12.87
CA CYS A 45 1.18 8.30 -13.62
C CYS A 45 -0.20 8.88 -13.98
N PRO A 46 -0.49 9.17 -15.26
CA PRO A 46 -1.82 9.58 -15.68
C PRO A 46 -2.74 8.37 -15.76
N ILE A 47 -3.28 7.94 -14.61
CA ILE A 47 -4.13 6.73 -14.50
C ILE A 47 -5.30 6.76 -15.49
N ASP A 48 -5.89 7.94 -15.71
CA ASP A 48 -7.01 8.14 -16.64
C ASP A 48 -6.67 7.86 -18.11
N ALA A 49 -5.38 7.82 -18.47
CA ALA A 49 -4.90 7.54 -19.82
C ALA A 49 -4.46 6.08 -20.01
N LEU A 50 -4.51 5.23 -18.97
CA LEU A 50 -4.19 3.82 -19.14
C LEU A 50 -5.30 3.10 -19.90
N GLU A 51 -4.93 2.47 -21.01
CA GLU A 51 -5.81 1.56 -21.73
C GLU A 51 -5.98 0.26 -20.93
N TRP A 52 -7.23 -0.14 -20.72
CA TRP A 52 -7.57 -1.41 -20.09
C TRP A 52 -7.48 -2.52 -21.14
N ASP A 53 -6.56 -3.47 -20.95
CA ASP A 53 -6.41 -4.63 -21.81
C ASP A 53 -7.12 -5.83 -21.15
N GLU A 54 -8.34 -6.17 -21.62
CA GLU A 54 -9.03 -7.37 -21.16
C GLU A 54 -8.28 -8.60 -21.67
N SER A 55 -7.38 -9.11 -20.84
CA SER A 55 -6.84 -10.45 -21.03
C SER A 55 -7.98 -11.44 -20.75
N GLU A 56 -8.67 -11.91 -21.79
CA GLU A 56 -9.66 -12.97 -21.65
C GLU A 56 -8.94 -14.26 -21.24
N SER A 57 -8.80 -14.47 -19.93
CA SER A 57 -8.35 -15.75 -19.39
C SER A 57 -9.50 -16.75 -19.52
N GLU A 58 -9.48 -17.54 -20.60
CA GLU A 58 -10.34 -18.71 -20.74
C GLU A 58 -9.99 -19.71 -19.61
N ASP A 59 -10.98 -19.99 -18.77
CA ASP A 59 -10.97 -20.98 -17.69
C ASP A 59 -10.89 -22.40 -18.27
N ASP A 60 -9.67 -22.89 -18.53
CA ASP A 60 -9.43 -24.30 -18.81
C ASP A 60 -9.15 -25.04 -17.50
N SER A 61 -10.25 -25.37 -16.82
CA SER A 61 -10.27 -26.22 -15.63
C SER A 61 -9.94 -27.66 -16.03
N ASP A 62 -8.68 -28.08 -15.85
CA ASP A 62 -8.29 -29.49 -15.97
C ASP A 62 -7.68 -30.00 -14.64
N ASP A 63 -8.55 -30.63 -13.86
CA ASP A 63 -8.29 -31.42 -12.66
C ASP A 63 -7.35 -32.59 -12.98
N SER A 64 -6.17 -32.62 -12.37
CA SER A 64 -5.50 -33.89 -12.08
C SER A 64 -4.62 -33.81 -10.84
N GLY A 65 -5.09 -34.46 -9.78
CA GLY A 65 -4.41 -34.54 -8.49
C GLY A 65 -3.03 -35.20 -8.52
N SER A 66 -2.16 -34.75 -7.62
CA SER A 66 -1.00 -35.51 -7.20
C SER A 66 -0.68 -35.25 -5.73
N SER A 67 -0.85 -36.29 -4.92
CA SER A 67 -0.47 -36.35 -3.53
C SER A 67 1.06 -36.36 -3.40
N SER A 68 1.62 -35.49 -2.57
CA SER A 68 2.96 -35.70 -2.01
C SER A 68 3.04 -35.14 -0.61
N SER A 69 3.00 -36.04 0.38
CA SER A 69 3.47 -35.79 1.73
C SER A 69 4.91 -35.32 1.71
N SER A 70 5.24 -34.29 2.49
CA SER A 70 6.59 -34.08 3.02
C SER A 70 6.47 -33.28 4.30
N GLU A 71 6.52 -34.01 5.41
CA GLU A 71 6.84 -33.51 6.74
C GLU A 71 8.16 -32.72 6.64
N SER A 72 8.17 -31.48 7.09
CA SER A 72 9.41 -30.74 7.31
C SER A 72 9.28 -29.94 8.59
N GLU A 73 9.73 -30.60 9.66
CA GLU A 73 10.19 -30.02 10.90
C GLU A 73 11.15 -28.86 10.58
N SER A 74 10.83 -27.64 10.98
CA SER A 74 11.81 -26.56 11.03
C SER A 74 11.78 -25.91 12.41
N GLU A 75 12.83 -26.27 13.14
CA GLU A 75 13.26 -25.73 14.42
C GLU A 75 13.39 -24.19 14.40
N SER A 76 13.05 -23.63 15.55
CA SER A 76 13.11 -22.21 15.98
C SER A 76 14.51 -21.60 15.91
N GLU A 77 14.64 -20.34 15.50
CA GLU A 77 15.60 -19.37 16.07
C GLU A 77 15.01 -17.94 15.93
N GLY A 78 15.04 -17.16 17.02
CA GLY A 78 14.12 -16.07 17.30
C GLY A 78 14.43 -14.69 16.71
N GLU A 79 13.46 -13.79 16.92
CA GLU A 79 13.67 -12.35 16.91
C GLU A 79 12.82 -11.73 18.01
N GLU A 80 13.46 -10.88 18.79
CA GLU A 80 12.96 -10.35 20.06
C GLU A 80 11.72 -9.49 19.83
N GLY A 81 10.65 -9.82 20.55
CA GLY A 81 9.47 -8.98 20.63
C GLY A 81 9.84 -7.66 21.29
N ASP A 82 9.75 -6.58 20.53
CA ASP A 82 9.87 -5.23 21.06
C ASP A 82 8.73 -5.03 22.06
N GLU A 83 9.06 -5.10 23.35
CA GLU A 83 8.13 -4.90 24.46
C GLU A 83 7.58 -3.47 24.39
N ILE A 84 6.33 -3.32 23.97
CA ILE A 84 5.56 -2.09 24.16
C ILE A 84 5.62 -1.72 25.66
N PRO A 85 6.23 -0.57 26.04
CA PRO A 85 6.35 -0.20 27.44
C PRO A 85 4.96 0.03 28.04
N GLU A 86 4.68 -0.65 29.16
CA GLU A 86 3.47 -0.40 29.94
C GLU A 86 3.43 1.06 30.40
N GLY A 87 2.55 1.84 29.77
CA GLY A 87 2.44 3.29 29.95
C GLY A 87 2.24 4.10 28.67
N PHE A 88 2.23 3.47 27.48
CA PHE A 88 1.87 4.15 26.24
C PHE A 88 0.34 4.22 26.09
N GLU A 89 -0.27 5.31 26.57
CA GLU A 89 -1.65 5.64 26.25
C GLU A 89 -1.71 6.13 24.79
N PHE A 90 -2.35 5.34 23.94
CA PHE A 90 -2.71 5.76 22.59
C PHE A 90 -3.83 6.80 22.72
N ASP A 91 -3.50 8.09 22.60
CA ASP A 91 -4.48 9.18 22.51
C ASP A 91 -5.33 8.99 21.24
N GLN A 92 -6.42 8.26 21.38
CA GLN A 92 -7.42 8.01 20.36
C GLN A 92 -8.40 9.18 20.25
N ASP A 93 -7.88 10.41 20.22
CA ASP A 93 -8.67 11.61 20.02
C ASP A 93 -7.91 12.57 19.09
N ASN A 94 -7.98 12.26 17.80
CA ASN A 94 -8.11 13.32 16.81
C ASN A 94 -9.19 12.97 15.78
N SER A 95 -10.31 12.50 16.30
CA SER A 95 -11.58 12.41 15.59
C SER A 95 -12.47 13.59 15.95
N ASP A 96 -12.05 14.83 15.69
CA ASP A 96 -12.93 16.00 15.87
C ASP A 96 -12.52 17.20 14.98
N ASP A 97 -12.78 17.11 13.68
CA ASP A 97 -13.06 18.31 12.87
C ASP A 97 -14.58 18.65 13.00
N GLU A 98 -15.02 19.00 14.22
CA GLU A 98 -16.37 19.51 14.53
C GLU A 98 -16.63 20.85 13.81
N GLU A 99 -15.55 21.59 13.51
CA GLU A 99 -15.57 22.85 12.76
C GLU A 99 -16.02 22.65 11.30
N ALA A 100 -15.67 21.53 10.68
CA ALA A 100 -16.11 21.17 9.33
C ALA A 100 -17.59 20.76 9.26
N ARG A 101 -18.17 20.23 10.35
CA ARG A 101 -19.61 19.94 10.45
C ARG A 101 -20.43 21.20 10.71
N ARG A 102 -19.94 22.12 11.55
CA ARG A 102 -20.61 23.42 11.80
C ARG A 102 -20.62 24.32 10.56
N ALA A 103 -19.55 24.33 9.77
CA ALA A 103 -19.49 25.10 8.53
C ALA A 103 -20.51 24.59 7.47
N LYS A 104 -20.82 23.29 7.48
CA LYS A 104 -21.80 22.70 6.55
C LYS A 104 -23.26 22.93 6.96
N MET A 105 -23.55 23.10 8.25
CA MET A 105 -24.91 23.41 8.72
C MET A 105 -25.30 24.88 8.54
N SER A 106 -24.36 25.83 8.59
CA SER A 106 -24.71 27.26 8.41
C SER A 106 -24.91 27.66 6.94
N LEU A 107 -24.38 26.88 5.99
CA LEU A 107 -24.52 27.13 4.55
C LEU A 107 -25.82 26.56 3.96
N ALA A 108 -26.55 25.75 4.73
CA ALA A 108 -27.81 25.13 4.32
C ALA A 108 -29.06 25.98 4.70
N GLU A 109 -28.89 27.13 5.36
CA GLU A 109 -30.01 27.97 5.80
C GLU A 109 -30.01 29.38 5.18
N ARG A 110 -29.54 29.52 3.93
CA ARG A 110 -29.73 30.76 3.16
C ARG A 110 -30.08 30.52 1.70
#